data_AF-A0A2P4NK39-F1
#
_entry.id   AF-A0A2P4NK39-F1
#
_cell.length_a   1.000
_cell.length_b   1.000
_cell.length_c   1.000
_cell.angle_alpha   90.00
_cell.angle_beta   90.00
_cell.angle_gamma   90.00
#
_symmetry.space_group_name_H-M   'P 1'
#
loop_
_entity.id
_entity.type
_entity.pdbx_description
1 polymer ?
#
loop_
_entity_poly.entity_id
_entity_poly.type
_entity_poly.pdbx_seq_one_letter_code
_entity_poly.pdbx_strand_id
1 'polypeptide(L)'
;MINGYSAPFADIFFLVDEPDPILIAIQCRLRKNLLNLKTIEDEHKRNANISHKMEEKARKLKNDSKIASREKKEELRKEAEKYTQLGNLLSKYRVITIFVTTQRFNEVLERIPNDCILIHQEKFDTFFGPVFSSRTKFVMTRDSNPNLSTASQLTSRYKAISQDIGERIEQTRKRRIFRSHEEFCEEFKELADVNELRDDFIYYPYPPYIEPFEHSNKRTRV
;
A
#
# COMPACT_ATOMS: atom_id res chain seq x y z
N MET A 1 -3.98 18.24 4.69
CA MET A 1 -3.67 16.80 4.76
C MET A 1 -4.98 16.05 4.98
N ILE A 2 -5.49 15.35 3.95
CA ILE A 2 -6.66 14.49 4.10
C ILE A 2 -6.14 13.15 4.62
N ASN A 3 -6.23 12.92 5.92
CA ASN A 3 -5.74 11.69 6.53
C ASN A 3 -6.73 10.55 6.28
N GLY A 4 -6.38 9.65 5.35
CA GLY A 4 -6.92 8.29 5.35
C GLY A 4 -6.40 7.57 6.60
N TYR A 5 -7.30 7.15 7.50
CA TYR A 5 -6.94 6.38 8.67
C TYR A 5 -6.76 4.90 8.31
N SER A 6 -5.67 4.32 8.84
CA SER A 6 -5.28 2.91 8.93
C SER A 6 -4.29 2.38 7.87
N ALA A 7 -3.23 1.74 8.39
CA ALA A 7 -2.01 1.22 7.75
C ALA A 7 -0.90 2.25 7.46
N PRO A 8 0.40 1.87 7.57
CA PRO A 8 1.56 2.68 7.18
C PRO A 8 1.61 3.06 5.67
N PHE A 9 0.52 2.80 4.96
CA PHE A 9 0.33 2.91 3.52
C PHE A 9 -1.11 3.36 3.18
N ALA A 10 -1.74 4.13 4.08
CA ALA A 10 -3.00 4.78 3.78
C ALA A 10 -2.86 5.64 2.51
N ASP A 11 -3.96 5.85 1.78
CA ASP A 11 -3.98 6.74 0.62
C ASP A 11 -3.52 8.14 1.06
N ILE A 12 -2.28 8.52 0.70
CA ILE A 12 -1.75 9.84 1.04
C ILE A 12 -2.14 10.77 -0.09
N PHE A 13 -2.87 11.82 0.25
CA PHE A 13 -3.26 12.88 -0.66
C PHE A 13 -2.38 14.12 -0.46
N PHE A 14 -1.61 14.48 -1.49
CA PHE A 14 -0.88 15.75 -1.55
C PHE A 14 -1.63 16.75 -2.41
N LEU A 15 -1.72 17.99 -1.93
CA LEU A 15 -2.26 19.12 -2.68
C LEU A 15 -1.06 19.95 -3.15
N VAL A 16 -1.01 20.20 -4.45
CA VAL A 16 -0.01 21.08 -5.07
C VAL A 16 -0.79 22.15 -5.80
N ASP A 17 -0.60 23.42 -5.42
CA ASP A 17 -1.45 24.53 -5.91
C ASP A 17 -0.91 25.24 -7.15
N GLU A 18 0.35 24.97 -7.57
CA GLU A 18 0.98 25.62 -8.73
C GLU A 18 1.86 24.65 -9.54
N PRO A 19 1.98 24.79 -10.88
CA PRO A 19 1.24 25.72 -11.76
C PRO A 19 -0.20 25.27 -12.09
N ASP A 20 -0.51 23.99 -11.87
CA ASP A 20 -1.86 23.44 -11.97
C ASP A 20 -2.25 22.83 -10.60
N PRO A 21 -3.47 23.07 -10.08
CA PRO A 21 -3.92 22.45 -8.84
C PRO A 21 -4.01 20.93 -9.03
N ILE A 22 -3.10 20.18 -8.42
CA ILE A 22 -3.02 18.71 -8.49
C ILE A 22 -3.30 18.09 -7.11
N LEU A 23 -4.15 17.07 -7.11
CA LEU A 23 -4.36 16.17 -5.99
C LEU A 23 -3.66 14.84 -6.29
N ILE A 24 -2.58 14.53 -5.57
CA ILE A 24 -1.82 13.30 -5.76
C ILE A 24 -2.32 12.24 -4.79
N ALA A 25 -2.90 11.14 -5.29
CA ALA A 25 -3.26 9.97 -4.51
C ALA A 25 -2.13 8.92 -4.58
N ILE A 26 -1.41 8.70 -3.48
CA ILE A 26 -0.39 7.65 -3.42
C ILE A 26 -1.00 6.33 -2.98
N GLN A 27 -0.85 5.32 -3.83
CA GLN A 27 -1.38 3.97 -3.70
C GLN A 27 -0.24 2.97 -3.56
N CYS A 28 0.07 2.57 -2.32
CA CYS A 28 1.08 1.54 -2.06
C CYS A 28 0.46 0.15 -2.16
N ARG A 29 0.83 -0.60 -3.20
CA ARG A 29 0.25 -1.91 -3.47
C ARG A 29 1.18 -3.00 -2.94
N LEU A 30 0.84 -3.49 -1.75
CA LEU A 30 1.44 -4.70 -1.23
C LEU A 30 1.13 -5.88 -2.14
N ARG A 31 2.07 -6.81 -2.14
CA ARG A 31 2.18 -7.93 -3.05
C ARG A 31 1.06 -8.99 -2.90
N LYS A 32 0.09 -8.78 -1.99
CA LYS A 32 -1.04 -9.68 -1.71
C LYS A 32 -2.18 -9.57 -2.73
N ASN A 33 -2.39 -8.39 -3.32
CA ASN A 33 -3.41 -8.16 -4.34
C ASN A 33 -2.72 -7.92 -5.67
N LEU A 34 -3.03 -8.75 -6.67
CA LEU A 34 -2.47 -8.62 -8.02
C LEU A 34 -2.70 -7.21 -8.55
N LEU A 35 -1.62 -6.53 -8.93
CA LEU A 35 -1.72 -5.26 -9.64
C LEU A 35 -1.87 -5.53 -11.14
N ASN A 36 -3.06 -5.24 -11.67
CA ASN A 36 -3.39 -5.35 -13.10
C ASN A 36 -4.04 -4.06 -13.62
N LEU A 37 -4.21 -3.92 -14.94
CA LEU A 37 -4.81 -2.72 -15.55
C LEU A 37 -6.18 -2.42 -14.96
N LYS A 38 -7.03 -3.45 -14.79
CA LYS A 38 -8.36 -3.30 -14.19
C LYS A 38 -8.29 -2.68 -12.79
N THR A 39 -7.36 -3.13 -11.96
CA THR A 39 -7.16 -2.59 -10.61
C THR A 39 -6.73 -1.12 -10.67
N ILE A 40 -5.82 -0.79 -11.58
CA ILE A 40 -5.38 0.59 -11.81
C ILE A 40 -6.56 1.47 -12.25
N GLU A 41 -7.36 1.02 -13.22
CA GLU A 41 -8.54 1.73 -13.71
C GLU A 41 -9.59 1.94 -12.63
N ASP A 42 -9.88 0.91 -11.83
CA ASP A 42 -10.88 0.97 -10.77
C ASP A 42 -10.47 1.94 -9.65
N GLU A 43 -9.18 1.98 -9.30
CA GLU A 43 -8.66 2.95 -8.33
C GLU A 43 -8.60 4.36 -8.91
N HIS A 44 -8.17 4.50 -10.17
CA HIS A 44 -8.18 5.78 -10.87
C HIS A 44 -9.59 6.39 -10.92
N LYS A 45 -10.61 5.60 -11.32
CA LYS A 45 -12.01 6.02 -11.31
C LYS A 45 -12.49 6.38 -9.90
N ARG A 46 -12.05 5.63 -8.87
CA ARG A 46 -12.42 5.92 -7.48
C ARG A 46 -11.82 7.21 -6.96
N ASN A 47 -10.59 7.54 -7.35
CA ASN A 47 -9.88 8.75 -6.97
C ASN A 47 -10.38 9.97 -7.75
N ALA A 48 -10.61 9.83 -9.06
CA ALA A 48 -11.17 10.89 -9.89
C ALA A 48 -12.55 11.37 -9.39
N ASN A 49 -13.35 10.46 -8.81
CA ASN A 49 -14.68 10.77 -8.27
C ASN A 49 -14.68 11.21 -6.79
N ILE A 50 -13.53 11.58 -6.21
CA ILE A 50 -13.46 11.91 -4.78
C ILE A 50 -14.29 13.14 -4.39
N SER A 51 -14.34 14.17 -5.24
CA SER A 51 -15.16 15.36 -5.03
C SER A 51 -16.65 15.01 -4.98
N HIS A 52 -17.12 14.23 -5.96
CA HIS A 52 -18.50 13.75 -6.02
C HIS A 52 -18.87 12.90 -4.79
N LYS A 53 -17.97 12.06 -4.27
CA LYS A 53 -18.19 11.31 -3.03
C LYS A 53 -18.40 12.23 -1.82
N MET A 54 -17.66 13.34 -1.74
CA MET A 54 -17.85 14.33 -0.66
C MET A 54 -19.20 15.03 -0.79
N GLU A 55 -19.60 15.40 -2.01
CA GLU A 55 -20.91 16.00 -2.30
C GLU A 55 -22.07 15.06 -1.96
N GLU A 56 -21.95 13.78 -2.32
CA GLU A 56 -22.96 12.76 -2.01
C GLU A 56 -23.10 12.56 -0.50
N LYS A 57 -21.97 12.48 0.23
CA LYS A 57 -21.97 12.41 1.69
C LYS A 57 -22.60 13.64 2.32
N ALA A 58 -22.30 14.84 1.82
CA ALA A 58 -22.96 16.07 2.26
C ALA A 58 -24.47 16.03 2.04
N ARG A 59 -24.93 15.55 0.87
CA ARG A 59 -26.36 15.43 0.55
C ARG A 59 -27.06 14.45 1.48
N LYS A 60 -26.43 13.32 1.78
CA LYS A 60 -26.97 12.32 2.72
C LYS A 60 -27.13 12.93 4.12
N LEU A 61 -26.09 13.57 4.66
CA LEU A 61 -26.13 14.25 5.95
C LEU A 61 -27.19 15.36 6.02
N LYS A 62 -27.38 16.13 4.93
CA LYS A 62 -28.46 17.12 4.82
C LYS A 62 -29.83 16.46 4.94
N ASN A 63 -30.04 15.32 4.30
CA ASN A 63 -31.31 14.59 4.39
C ASN A 63 -31.54 13.99 5.78
N ASP A 64 -30.52 13.38 6.37
CA ASP A 64 -30.60 12.82 7.72
C ASP A 64 -30.92 13.91 8.76
N SER A 65 -30.37 15.12 8.59
CA SER A 65 -30.67 16.27 9.46
C SER A 65 -32.14 16.69 9.47
N LYS A 66 -32.91 16.38 8.41
CA LYS A 66 -34.34 16.73 8.32
C LYS A 66 -35.20 15.88 9.26
N ILE A 67 -34.74 14.67 9.59
CA ILE A 67 -35.48 13.67 10.38
C ILE A 67 -34.89 13.55 11.81
N ALA A 68 -33.74 14.19 12.06
CA ALA A 68 -33.05 14.13 13.34
C ALA A 68 -33.70 15.00 14.45
N SER A 69 -33.42 14.65 15.71
CA SER A 69 -33.76 15.47 16.88
C SER A 69 -33.08 16.85 16.81
N ARG A 70 -33.60 17.84 17.55
CA ARG A 70 -33.16 19.24 17.47
C ARG A 70 -31.65 19.41 17.72
N GLU A 71 -31.09 18.67 18.67
CA GLU A 71 -29.65 18.69 19.00
C GLU A 71 -28.81 18.07 17.87
N LYS A 72 -29.21 16.89 17.37
CA LYS A 72 -28.47 16.16 16.33
C LYS A 72 -28.59 16.79 14.94
N LYS A 73 -29.66 17.54 14.70
CA LYS A 73 -29.91 18.26 13.45
C LYS A 73 -28.83 19.30 13.16
N GLU A 74 -28.42 20.05 14.17
CA GLU A 74 -27.41 21.11 14.00
C GLU A 74 -26.02 20.52 13.76
N GLU A 75 -25.66 19.44 14.45
CA GLU A 75 -24.42 18.70 14.22
C GLU A 75 -24.32 18.17 12.78
N LEU A 76 -25.37 17.50 12.30
CA LEU A 76 -25.42 16.94 10.94
C LEU A 76 -25.35 18.03 9.86
N ARG A 77 -25.94 19.21 10.10
CA ARG A 77 -25.85 20.35 9.19
C ARG A 77 -24.43 20.88 9.08
N LYS A 78 -23.77 21.11 10.22
CA LYS A 78 -22.36 21.56 10.25
C LYS A 78 -21.45 20.54 9.58
N GLU A 79 -21.68 19.25 9.81
CA GLU A 79 -20.91 18.19 9.15
C GLU A 79 -21.14 18.18 7.63
N ALA A 80 -22.40 18.29 7.18
CA ALA A 80 -22.71 18.36 5.76
C ALA A 80 -22.09 19.57 5.04
N GLU A 81 -22.02 20.71 5.73
CA GLU A 81 -21.44 21.94 5.22
C GLU A 81 -19.92 21.79 5.03
N LYS A 82 -19.23 21.15 5.99
CA LYS A 82 -17.82 20.76 5.85
C LYS A 82 -17.57 19.88 4.63
N TYR A 83 -18.40 18.85 4.41
CA TYR A 83 -18.26 17.98 3.23
C TYR A 83 -18.60 18.70 1.91
N THR A 84 -19.54 19.65 1.93
CA THR A 84 -19.85 20.48 0.75
C THR A 84 -18.64 21.35 0.38
N GLN A 85 -18.04 22.02 1.37
CA GLN A 85 -16.84 22.83 1.16
C GLN A 85 -15.66 21.99 0.66
N LEU A 86 -15.48 20.79 1.24
CA LEU A 86 -14.43 19.86 0.81
C LEU A 86 -14.64 19.37 -0.61
N GLY A 87 -15.87 19.02 -1.01
CA GLY A 87 -16.20 18.63 -2.39
C GLY A 87 -15.88 19.75 -3.39
N ASN A 88 -16.31 20.98 -3.08
CA ASN A 88 -16.03 22.18 -3.88
C ASN A 88 -14.55 22.54 -3.96
N LEU A 89 -13.77 22.25 -2.92
CA LEU A 89 -12.33 22.42 -2.95
C LEU A 89 -11.69 21.40 -3.88
N LEU A 90 -12.02 20.12 -3.68
CA LEU A 90 -11.43 19.00 -4.42
C LEU A 90 -11.80 19.00 -5.91
N SER A 91 -12.97 19.54 -6.29
CA SER A 91 -13.38 19.64 -7.69
C SER A 91 -12.49 20.55 -8.54
N LYS A 92 -11.67 21.38 -7.91
CA LYS A 92 -10.69 22.24 -8.59
C LYS A 92 -9.38 21.53 -8.92
N TYR A 93 -9.11 20.39 -8.30
CA TYR A 93 -7.84 19.70 -8.44
C TYR A 93 -7.93 18.59 -9.49
N ARG A 94 -6.92 18.52 -10.37
CA ARG A 94 -6.68 17.35 -11.22
C ARG A 94 -6.13 16.21 -10.36
N VAL A 95 -6.78 15.04 -10.39
CA VAL A 95 -6.36 13.92 -9.56
C VAL A 95 -5.34 13.05 -10.30
N ILE A 96 -4.11 12.98 -9.79
CA ILE A 96 -3.07 12.06 -10.27
C ILE A 96 -2.96 10.91 -9.29
N THR A 97 -3.00 9.66 -9.77
CA THR A 97 -2.83 8.47 -8.92
C THR A 97 -1.44 7.87 -9.13
N ILE A 98 -0.64 7.79 -8.08
CA ILE A 98 0.69 7.18 -8.12
C ILE A 98 0.62 5.81 -7.47
N PHE A 99 0.88 4.76 -8.24
CA PHE A 99 1.00 3.39 -7.76
C PHE A 99 2.46 3.09 -7.44
N VAL A 100 2.75 2.75 -6.19
CA VAL A 100 4.06 2.29 -5.75
C VAL A 100 3.96 0.79 -5.51
N THR A 101 4.80 -0.01 -6.16
CA THR A 101 4.68 -1.47 -6.14
C THR A 101 6.03 -2.20 -6.18
N THR A 102 6.06 -3.38 -5.55
CA THR A 102 7.14 -4.37 -5.68
C THR A 102 6.74 -5.55 -6.57
N GLN A 103 5.49 -5.57 -7.07
CA GLN A 103 4.99 -6.58 -8.00
C GLN A 103 5.45 -6.26 -9.42
N ARG A 104 5.83 -7.31 -10.17
CA ARG A 104 6.01 -7.18 -11.62
C ARG A 104 4.67 -6.84 -12.27
N PHE A 105 4.71 -5.91 -13.21
CA PHE A 105 3.54 -5.53 -14.00
C PHE A 105 3.73 -6.05 -15.42
N ASN A 106 2.94 -7.05 -15.79
CA ASN A 106 3.11 -7.80 -17.04
C ASN A 106 2.13 -7.34 -18.15
N GLU A 107 1.55 -6.15 -18.00
CA GLU A 107 0.60 -5.59 -18.95
C GLU A 107 1.18 -4.38 -19.70
N VAL A 108 0.50 -4.00 -20.78
CA VAL A 108 0.89 -2.92 -21.68
C VAL A 108 0.82 -1.58 -20.95
N LEU A 109 1.96 -0.96 -20.68
CA LEU A 109 2.07 0.29 -19.90
C LEU A 109 1.31 1.44 -20.57
N GLU A 110 1.21 1.45 -21.89
CA GLU A 110 0.48 2.45 -22.69
C GLU A 110 -1.03 2.42 -22.45
N ARG A 111 -1.56 1.38 -21.80
CA ARG A 111 -2.98 1.28 -21.42
C ARG A 111 -3.26 1.85 -20.02
N ILE A 112 -2.23 2.22 -19.27
CA ILE A 112 -2.41 2.91 -17.99
C ILE A 112 -3.00 4.31 -18.26
N PRO A 113 -4.02 4.76 -17.50
CA PRO A 113 -4.58 6.10 -17.68
C PRO A 113 -3.51 7.19 -17.58
N ASN A 114 -3.63 8.27 -18.37
CA ASN A 114 -2.65 9.38 -18.38
C ASN A 114 -2.47 10.07 -17.02
N ASP A 115 -3.47 10.00 -16.15
CA ASP A 115 -3.44 10.52 -14.78
C ASP A 115 -2.96 9.47 -13.76
N CYS A 116 -2.29 8.43 -14.22
CA CYS A 116 -1.69 7.39 -13.38
C CYS A 116 -0.20 7.27 -13.64
N ILE A 117 0.56 7.11 -12.55
CA ILE A 117 2.00 6.85 -12.61
C ILE A 117 2.27 5.53 -11.90
N LEU A 118 2.98 4.62 -12.53
CA LEU A 118 3.40 3.35 -11.93
C LEU A 118 4.89 3.39 -11.61
N ILE A 119 5.23 3.27 -10.32
CA ILE A 119 6.59 3.23 -9.81
C ILE A 119 6.86 1.81 -9.30
N HIS A 120 7.68 1.07 -10.05
CA HIS A 120 8.17 -0.25 -9.65
C HIS A 120 9.40 -0.14 -8.73
N GLN A 121 9.63 -1.15 -7.87
CA GLN A 121 10.73 -1.18 -6.90
C GLN A 121 12.12 -0.90 -7.50
N GLU A 122 12.35 -1.31 -8.73
CA GLU A 122 13.62 -1.06 -9.45
C GLU A 122 13.89 0.43 -9.71
N LYS A 123 12.83 1.25 -9.72
CA LYS A 123 12.93 2.70 -9.92
C LYS A 123 12.82 3.50 -8.63
N PHE A 124 12.68 2.85 -7.46
CA PHE A 124 12.55 3.59 -6.20
C PHE A 124 13.71 4.55 -5.98
N ASP A 125 14.96 4.11 -6.22
CA ASP A 125 16.14 4.95 -6.00
C ASP A 125 16.11 6.24 -6.84
N THR A 126 15.53 6.17 -8.04
CA THR A 126 15.33 7.32 -8.92
C THR A 126 14.26 8.28 -8.39
N PHE A 127 13.16 7.77 -7.86
CA PHE A 127 12.01 8.59 -7.46
C PHE A 127 12.04 9.07 -6.01
N PHE A 128 12.69 8.32 -5.12
CA PHE A 128 12.66 8.58 -3.68
C PHE A 128 14.04 8.77 -3.05
N GLY A 129 15.13 8.53 -3.81
CA GLY A 129 16.49 8.54 -3.29
C GLY A 129 16.81 7.30 -2.44
N PRO A 130 18.10 7.05 -2.15
CA PRO A 130 18.57 5.74 -1.64
C PRO A 130 18.04 5.40 -0.24
N VAL A 131 17.91 6.40 0.65
CA VAL A 131 17.46 6.18 2.03
C VAL A 131 15.99 5.80 2.09
N PHE A 132 15.12 6.47 1.32
CA PHE A 132 13.70 6.15 1.31
C PHE A 132 13.42 4.86 0.54
N SER A 133 14.20 4.61 -0.52
CA SER A 133 14.06 3.43 -1.37
C SER A 133 14.40 2.14 -0.65
N SER A 134 15.51 2.12 0.10
CA SER A 134 15.88 0.96 0.91
C SER A 134 14.82 0.63 1.96
N ARG A 135 14.27 1.64 2.64
CA ARG A 135 13.18 1.48 3.62
C ARG A 135 11.89 1.00 2.97
N THR A 136 11.48 1.61 1.86
CA THR A 136 10.24 1.24 1.16
C THR A 136 10.33 -0.17 0.60
N LYS A 137 11.46 -0.53 -0.03
CA LYS A 137 11.74 -1.91 -0.46
C LYS A 137 11.62 -2.88 0.71
N PHE A 138 12.30 -2.59 1.82
CA PHE A 138 12.29 -3.43 3.01
C PHE A 138 10.87 -3.68 3.55
N VAL A 139 10.08 -2.63 3.75
CA VAL A 139 8.72 -2.77 4.29
C VAL A 139 7.80 -3.51 3.32
N MET A 140 7.90 -3.21 2.02
CA MET A 140 7.01 -3.78 1.00
C MET A 140 7.32 -5.23 0.59
N THR A 141 8.51 -5.74 0.89
CA THR A 141 8.91 -7.13 0.59
C THR A 141 9.17 -7.96 1.84
N ARG A 142 8.87 -7.44 3.05
CA ARG A 142 9.18 -8.13 4.31
C ARG A 142 8.52 -9.51 4.41
N ASP A 143 7.29 -9.62 3.92
CA ASP A 143 6.45 -10.84 3.95
C ASP A 143 6.78 -11.85 2.83
N SER A 144 7.71 -11.49 1.95
CA SER A 144 8.21 -12.31 0.83
C SER A 144 9.71 -12.59 0.96
N ASN A 145 10.34 -12.17 2.06
CA ASN A 145 11.76 -12.39 2.34
C ASN A 145 11.91 -13.53 3.35
N PRO A 146 12.48 -14.69 2.99
CA PRO A 146 12.63 -15.83 3.91
C PRO A 146 13.51 -15.53 5.13
N ASN A 147 14.39 -14.52 5.06
CA ASN A 147 15.19 -14.07 6.19
C ASN A 147 14.40 -13.21 7.19
N LEU A 148 13.21 -12.70 6.83
CA LEU A 148 12.46 -11.71 7.63
C LEU A 148 10.99 -12.08 7.88
N SER A 149 10.36 -12.84 6.99
CA SER A 149 8.98 -13.29 7.14
C SER A 149 8.79 -14.29 8.29
N THR A 150 7.70 -14.18 9.02
CA THR A 150 7.29 -15.23 9.98
C THR A 150 6.71 -16.44 9.24
N ALA A 151 6.67 -17.60 9.90
CA ALA A 151 6.05 -18.79 9.34
C ALA A 151 4.61 -18.53 8.86
N SER A 152 3.80 -17.84 9.67
CA SER A 152 2.42 -17.47 9.32
C SER A 152 2.34 -16.54 8.09
N GLN A 153 3.30 -15.63 7.91
CA GLN A 153 3.33 -14.76 6.74
C GLN A 153 3.62 -15.58 5.47
N LEU A 154 4.61 -16.47 5.52
CA LEU A 154 4.97 -17.33 4.40
C LEU A 154 3.82 -18.28 4.02
N THR A 155 3.20 -18.95 4.99
CA THR A 155 2.11 -19.92 4.75
C THR A 155 0.84 -19.25 4.23
N SER A 156 0.54 -18.04 4.71
CA SER A 156 -0.59 -17.26 4.19
C SER A 156 -0.41 -16.83 2.74
N ARG A 157 0.85 -16.80 2.26
CA ARG A 157 1.23 -16.18 1.00
C ARG A 157 1.53 -17.21 -0.09
N TYR A 158 2.24 -18.28 0.26
CA TYR A 158 2.74 -19.26 -0.70
C TYR A 158 2.13 -20.62 -0.42
N LYS A 159 1.37 -21.14 -1.40
CA LYS A 159 0.68 -22.44 -1.26
C LYS A 159 1.66 -23.60 -1.05
N ALA A 160 2.86 -23.49 -1.60
CA ALA A 160 3.92 -24.50 -1.46
C ALA A 160 4.53 -24.55 -0.05
N ILE A 161 4.32 -23.53 0.79
CA ILE A 161 4.90 -23.45 2.13
C ILE A 161 3.83 -23.88 3.14
N SER A 162 3.96 -25.10 3.64
CA SER A 162 3.19 -25.59 4.78
C SER A 162 3.68 -24.96 6.10
N GLN A 163 2.89 -25.10 7.17
CA GLN A 163 3.26 -24.57 8.49
C GLN A 163 4.60 -25.12 9.00
N ASP A 164 4.84 -26.42 8.84
CA ASP A 164 6.11 -27.06 9.17
C ASP A 164 7.29 -26.44 8.40
N ILE A 165 7.16 -26.29 7.07
CA ILE A 165 8.20 -25.69 6.23
C ILE A 165 8.45 -24.23 6.64
N GLY A 166 7.38 -23.46 6.87
CA GLY A 166 7.48 -22.08 7.33
C GLY A 166 8.24 -21.94 8.66
N GLU A 167 7.96 -22.82 9.63
CA GLU A 167 8.66 -22.86 10.92
C GLU A 167 10.12 -23.27 10.75
N ARG A 168 10.42 -24.24 9.89
CA ARG A 168 11.81 -24.62 9.57
C ARG A 168 12.59 -23.46 8.95
N ILE A 169 12.00 -22.72 8.01
CA ILE A 169 12.60 -21.49 7.46
C ILE A 169 12.89 -20.49 8.57
N GLU A 170 11.91 -20.24 9.45
CA GLU A 170 12.02 -19.28 10.55
C GLU A 170 13.07 -19.66 11.61
N GLN A 171 13.29 -20.95 11.86
CA GLN A 171 14.38 -21.40 12.74
C GLN A 171 15.73 -21.33 12.05
N THR A 172 15.81 -21.72 10.78
CA THR A 172 17.06 -21.76 10.02
C THR A 172 17.65 -20.36 9.83
N ARG A 173 16.80 -19.37 9.54
CA ARG A 173 17.23 -17.97 9.36
C ARG A 173 17.92 -17.35 10.57
N LYS A 174 17.69 -17.89 11.78
CA LYS A 174 18.36 -17.42 13.01
C LYS A 174 19.86 -17.76 13.02
N ARG A 175 20.27 -18.73 12.20
CA ARG A 175 21.65 -19.24 12.12
C ARG A 175 22.29 -18.99 10.76
N ARG A 176 21.50 -18.93 9.69
CA ARG A 176 21.98 -18.75 8.31
C ARG A 176 21.12 -17.71 7.58
N ILE A 177 21.75 -16.75 6.93
CA ILE A 177 21.05 -15.79 6.06
C ILE A 177 21.15 -16.29 4.62
N PHE A 178 20.02 -16.37 3.92
CA PHE A 178 19.97 -16.72 2.50
C PHE A 178 20.22 -15.48 1.64
N ARG A 179 21.24 -15.51 0.78
CA ARG A 179 21.61 -14.38 -0.10
C ARG A 179 21.05 -14.51 -1.50
N SER A 180 20.62 -15.71 -1.88
CA SER A 180 20.02 -15.98 -3.18
C SER A 180 19.00 -17.11 -3.11
N HIS A 181 18.30 -17.32 -4.22
CA HIS A 181 17.37 -18.44 -4.35
C HIS A 181 18.10 -19.78 -4.33
N GLU A 182 19.26 -19.85 -4.96
CA GLU A 182 20.10 -21.04 -4.99
C GLU A 182 20.52 -21.45 -3.57
N GLU A 183 21.03 -20.50 -2.76
CA GLU A 183 21.40 -20.78 -1.36
C GLU A 183 20.20 -21.24 -0.52
N PHE A 184 19.00 -20.70 -0.79
CA PHE A 184 17.78 -21.13 -0.12
C PHE A 184 17.39 -22.57 -0.51
N CYS A 185 17.50 -22.91 -1.80
CA CYS A 185 17.15 -24.23 -2.31
C CYS A 185 18.17 -25.32 -1.95
N GLU A 186 19.42 -24.97 -1.64
CA GLU A 186 20.38 -25.92 -1.05
C GLU A 186 19.86 -26.49 0.29
N GLU A 187 19.20 -25.63 1.08
CA GLU A 187 18.66 -25.96 2.40
C GLU A 187 17.24 -26.55 2.31
N PHE A 188 16.41 -26.00 1.41
CA PHE A 188 15.02 -26.40 1.19
C PHE A 188 14.84 -26.98 -0.22
N LYS A 189 15.44 -28.15 -0.45
CA LYS A 189 15.45 -28.82 -1.76
C LYS A 189 14.05 -29.14 -2.26
N GLU A 190 13.12 -29.43 -1.34
CA GLU A 190 11.71 -29.67 -1.64
C GLU A 190 10.98 -28.46 -2.25
N LEU A 191 11.58 -27.26 -2.16
CA LEU A 191 11.05 -26.02 -2.72
C LEU A 191 11.76 -25.56 -4.00
N ALA A 192 12.78 -26.29 -4.47
CA ALA A 192 13.63 -25.87 -5.59
C ALA A 192 12.88 -25.68 -6.91
N ASP A 193 11.88 -26.51 -7.18
CA ASP A 193 11.11 -26.47 -8.43
C ASP A 193 9.88 -25.53 -8.36
N VAL A 194 9.71 -24.80 -7.25
CA VAL A 194 8.56 -23.91 -7.07
C VAL A 194 8.87 -22.55 -7.70
N ASN A 195 8.51 -22.41 -8.98
CA ASN A 195 8.72 -21.18 -9.76
C ASN A 195 8.18 -19.91 -9.07
N GLU A 196 7.05 -20.01 -8.36
CA GLU A 196 6.49 -18.90 -7.58
C GLU A 196 7.49 -18.36 -6.57
N LEU A 197 8.20 -19.22 -5.84
CA LEU A 197 9.19 -18.80 -4.85
C LEU A 197 10.44 -18.20 -5.51
N ARG A 198 10.89 -18.77 -6.64
CA ARG A 198 12.02 -18.21 -7.39
C ARG A 198 11.75 -16.79 -7.84
N ASP A 199 10.54 -16.54 -8.33
CA ASP A 199 10.18 -15.25 -8.90
C ASP A 199 9.77 -14.24 -7.82
N ASP A 200 9.25 -14.71 -6.67
CA ASP A 200 8.73 -13.84 -5.62
C ASP A 200 9.63 -13.63 -4.40
N PHE A 201 10.53 -14.56 -4.08
CA PHE A 201 11.39 -14.39 -2.92
C PHE A 201 12.38 -13.25 -3.11
N ILE A 202 12.47 -12.40 -2.08
CA ILE A 202 13.42 -11.29 -2.06
C ILE A 202 14.46 -11.54 -0.99
N TYR A 203 15.70 -11.74 -1.43
CA TYR A 203 16.83 -12.08 -0.56
C TYR A 203 17.62 -10.83 -0.19
N TYR A 204 17.14 -10.09 0.81
CA TYR A 204 17.96 -9.03 1.42
C TYR A 204 18.84 -9.59 2.53
N PRO A 205 20.16 -9.34 2.50
CA PRO A 205 21.10 -9.84 3.50
C PRO A 205 21.14 -8.92 4.73
N TYR A 206 19.99 -8.47 5.24
CA TYR A 206 19.99 -7.70 6.48
C TYR A 206 20.25 -8.65 7.66
N PRO A 207 21.20 -8.33 8.56
CA PRO A 207 21.41 -9.09 9.78
C PRO A 207 20.10 -9.15 10.61
N PRO A 208 19.93 -10.15 11.48
CA PRO A 208 18.78 -10.26 12.38
C PRO A 208 18.63 -9.10 13.39
N TYR A 209 19.53 -8.11 13.36
CA TYR A 209 19.59 -6.97 14.28
C TYR A 209 19.08 -5.65 13.68
N ILE A 210 18.24 -5.68 12.64
CA ILE A 210 17.32 -4.55 12.48
C ILE A 210 16.25 -4.77 13.53
N GLU A 211 16.40 -4.13 14.69
CA GLU A 211 15.32 -4.04 15.66
C GLU A 211 14.03 -3.68 14.90
N PRO A 212 12.91 -4.38 15.15
CA PRO A 212 11.63 -3.96 14.62
C PRO A 212 11.47 -2.47 14.91
N PHE A 213 11.35 -1.65 13.87
CA PHE A 213 10.95 -0.25 14.00
C PHE A 213 9.49 -0.12 14.49
N GLU A 214 8.92 -1.18 15.05
CA GLU A 214 7.82 -1.09 15.98
C GLU A 214 8.36 -0.40 17.22
N HIS A 215 8.31 0.93 17.22
CA HIS A 215 8.37 1.66 18.47
C HIS A 215 7.40 1.00 19.44
N SER A 216 7.94 0.47 20.54
CA SER A 216 7.21 -0.09 21.67
C SER A 216 6.36 0.95 22.42
N ASN A 217 6.06 2.09 21.81
CA ASN A 217 5.35 3.18 22.43
C ASN A 217 4.14 3.65 21.62
N LYS A 218 2.98 3.21 22.13
CA LYS A 218 1.75 3.98 22.34
C LYS A 218 0.87 4.20 21.11
N ARG A 219 -0.29 3.53 21.17
CA ARG A 219 -1.58 4.19 20.93
C ARG A 219 -1.62 5.50 21.72
N THR A 220 -1.10 6.58 21.16
CA THR A 220 -1.50 7.91 21.60
C THR A 220 -2.86 8.15 20.95
N ARG A 221 -3.92 7.91 21.72
CA ARG A 221 -5.18 8.61 21.46
C ARG A 221 -4.86 10.10 21.52
N VAL A 222 -4.98 10.78 20.38
CA VAL A 222 -5.31 12.19 20.31
C VAL A 222 -6.49 12.29 19.36
#